data_AF-A0A519UW85-F1
#
_entry.id   AF-A0A519UW85-F1
#
_cell.length_a   1.000
_cell.length_b   1.000
_cell.length_c   1.000
_cell.angle_alpha   90.00
_cell.angle_beta   90.00
_cell.angle_gamma   90.00
#
_symmetry.space_group_name_H-M   'P 1'
#
loop_
_entity.id
_entity.type
_entity.pdbx_description
1 polymer ?
#
loop_
_entity_poly.entity_id
_entity_poly.type
_entity_poly.pdbx_seq_one_letter_code
_entity_poly.pdbx_strand_id
1 'polypeptide(L)'
;MIKRLFTVFCFLSPLFGMAQDMTKHYKIYDVKKQKIITVDDIVTDLAAANVLFFGEEHNDSIGHYLEATIFSKIATAYPGKAALAMEMFHTDVQPIINEYLGGLISEKNFIKEARAWNNYKDYKPMIETAKANKLDVIGGNGAARYSNAVT
;
A
#
# COMPACT_ATOMS: atom_id res chain seq x y z
N MET A 1 8.35 -9.85 -51.14
CA MET A 1 8.28 -8.69 -50.22
C MET A 1 6.96 -8.59 -49.43
N ILE A 2 5.83 -9.10 -49.94
CA ILE A 2 4.52 -9.05 -49.25
C ILE A 2 4.42 -9.92 -47.97
N LYS A 3 5.14 -11.05 -47.90
CA LYS A 3 5.12 -11.93 -46.70
C LYS A 3 5.87 -11.38 -45.47
N ARG A 4 6.82 -10.45 -45.65
CA ARG A 4 7.53 -9.80 -44.54
C ARG A 4 6.74 -8.63 -43.92
N LEU A 5 5.74 -8.12 -44.63
CA LEU A 5 4.91 -7.00 -44.14
C LEU A 5 3.81 -7.48 -43.16
N PHE A 6 3.35 -8.73 -43.29
CA PHE A 6 2.38 -9.33 -42.37
C PHE A 6 2.95 -9.60 -40.97
N THR A 7 4.26 -9.89 -40.86
CA THR A 7 4.91 -10.17 -39.56
C THR A 7 5.12 -8.91 -38.73
N VAL A 8 5.19 -7.73 -39.35
CA VAL A 8 5.34 -6.44 -38.66
C VAL A 8 4.01 -5.94 -38.08
N PHE A 9 2.88 -6.32 -38.68
CA PHE A 9 1.56 -5.89 -38.22
C PHE A 9 1.12 -6.55 -36.89
N CYS A 10 1.62 -7.75 -36.56
CA CYS A 10 1.32 -8.40 -35.28
C CYS A 10 2.07 -7.83 -34.06
N PHE A 11 3.10 -6.99 -34.27
CA PHE A 11 3.85 -6.36 -33.16
C PHE A 11 3.36 -4.94 -32.82
N LEU A 12 2.36 -4.44 -33.55
CA LEU A 12 1.85 -3.07 -33.43
C LEU A 12 0.41 -2.99 -32.91
N SER A 13 -0.15 -4.09 -32.42
CA SER A 13 -1.37 -4.05 -31.63
C SER A 13 -1.04 -3.43 -30.27
N PRO A 14 -1.42 -2.18 -29.97
CA PRO A 14 -1.34 -1.71 -28.60
C PRO A 14 -2.23 -2.61 -27.76
N LEU A 15 -1.64 -3.24 -26.75
CA LEU A 15 -2.34 -3.82 -25.62
C LEU A 15 -3.11 -2.69 -24.92
N PHE A 16 -4.29 -2.33 -25.45
CA PHE A 16 -5.30 -1.63 -24.68
C PHE A 16 -5.86 -2.62 -23.65
N GLY A 17 -5.05 -2.89 -22.63
CA GLY A 17 -5.54 -3.53 -21.42
C GLY A 17 -6.54 -2.58 -20.78
N MET A 18 -7.83 -2.93 -20.84
CA MET A 18 -8.82 -2.31 -19.99
C MET A 18 -8.46 -2.67 -18.55
N ALA A 19 -7.87 -1.72 -17.81
CA ALA A 19 -7.68 -1.88 -16.38
C ALA A 19 -9.06 -2.09 -15.73
N GLN A 20 -9.13 -2.98 -14.74
CA GLN A 20 -10.37 -3.20 -14.00
C GLN A 20 -10.75 -1.92 -13.24
N ASP A 21 -12.01 -1.49 -13.42
CA ASP A 21 -12.56 -0.37 -12.66
C ASP A 21 -12.99 -0.86 -11.28
N MET A 22 -12.04 -0.80 -10.33
CA MET A 22 -12.22 -1.25 -8.95
C MET A 22 -13.31 -0.47 -8.20
N THR A 23 -13.65 0.75 -8.64
CA THR A 23 -14.62 1.62 -7.95
C THR A 23 -16.03 1.04 -7.95
N LYS A 24 -16.32 0.08 -8.83
CA LYS A 24 -17.61 -0.63 -8.90
C LYS A 24 -17.78 -1.71 -7.81
N HIS A 25 -16.69 -2.08 -7.15
CA HIS A 25 -16.66 -3.19 -6.20
C HIS A 25 -16.71 -2.76 -4.73
N TYR A 26 -16.79 -1.45 -4.45
CA TYR A 26 -16.96 -0.92 -3.10
C TYR A 26 -17.81 0.35 -3.09
N LYS A 27 -18.28 0.74 -1.91
CA LYS A 27 -18.88 2.04 -1.62
C LYS A 27 -18.30 2.56 -0.31
N ILE A 28 -17.96 3.84 -0.26
CA ILE A 28 -17.50 4.49 0.97
C ILE A 28 -18.64 5.35 1.49
N TYR A 29 -19.01 5.14 2.74
CA TYR A 29 -20.05 5.90 3.41
C TYR A 29 -19.44 6.82 4.45
N ASP A 30 -19.67 8.13 4.30
CA ASP A 30 -19.40 9.09 5.36
C ASP A 30 -20.55 9.03 6.37
N VAL A 31 -20.27 8.47 7.55
CA VAL A 31 -21.28 8.26 8.60
C VAL A 31 -21.79 9.59 9.16
N LYS A 32 -20.93 10.62 9.25
CA LYS A 32 -21.32 11.93 9.80
C LYS A 32 -22.17 12.72 8.81
N LYS A 33 -21.79 12.71 7.53
CA LYS A 33 -22.50 13.42 6.46
C LYS A 33 -23.65 12.59 5.86
N GLN A 34 -23.77 11.31 6.25
CA GLN A 34 -24.79 10.36 5.75
C GLN A 34 -24.85 10.28 4.22
N LYS A 35 -23.69 10.26 3.56
CA LYS A 35 -23.61 10.22 2.10
C LYS A 35 -22.52 9.29 1.61
N ILE A 36 -22.65 8.84 0.37
CA ILE A 36 -21.57 8.15 -0.34
C ILE A 36 -20.51 9.19 -0.71
N ILE A 37 -19.25 8.86 -0.44
CA ILE A 37 -18.09 9.67 -0.78
C ILE A 37 -17.10 8.87 -1.61
N THR A 38 -16.09 9.56 -2.12
CA THR A 38 -14.97 8.99 -2.86
C THR A 38 -13.73 8.89 -1.97
N VAL A 39 -12.69 8.21 -2.46
CA VAL A 39 -11.37 8.23 -1.82
C VAL A 39 -10.79 9.65 -1.78
N ASP A 40 -11.02 10.46 -2.82
CA ASP A 40 -10.51 11.83 -2.87
C ASP A 40 -11.12 12.73 -1.81
N ASP A 41 -12.38 12.49 -1.44
CA ASP A 41 -13.01 13.16 -0.31
C ASP A 41 -12.30 12.84 1.02
N ILE A 42 -11.90 11.58 1.24
CA ILE A 42 -11.13 11.18 2.44
C ILE A 42 -9.80 11.94 2.51
N VAL A 43 -9.07 11.99 1.40
CA VAL A 43 -7.76 12.66 1.31
C VAL A 43 -7.89 14.17 1.53
N THR A 44 -8.98 14.76 1.07
CA THR A 44 -9.32 16.18 1.29
C THR A 44 -9.64 16.44 2.76
N ASP A 45 -10.47 15.60 3.39
CA ASP A 45 -10.84 15.72 4.80
C ASP A 45 -9.62 15.54 5.73
N LEU A 46 -8.56 14.83 5.30
CA LEU A 46 -7.31 14.67 6.04
C LEU A 46 -6.60 16.00 6.33
N ALA A 47 -6.88 17.07 5.57
CA ALA A 47 -6.32 18.40 5.85
C ALA A 47 -6.68 18.93 7.26
N ALA A 48 -7.77 18.42 7.85
CA ALA A 48 -8.23 18.77 9.20
C ALA A 48 -7.85 17.73 10.27
N ALA A 49 -7.04 16.72 9.93
CA ALA A 49 -6.63 15.65 10.84
C ALA A 49 -5.12 15.38 10.76
N ASN A 50 -4.56 14.79 11.80
CA ASN A 50 -3.13 14.41 11.83
C ASN A 50 -2.91 12.91 11.66
N VAL A 51 -3.93 12.10 11.91
CA VAL A 51 -3.86 10.64 11.88
C VAL A 51 -5.12 10.10 11.22
N LEU A 52 -4.93 9.17 10.28
CA LEU A 52 -5.99 8.35 9.71
C LEU A 52 -5.77 6.92 10.17
N PHE A 53 -6.78 6.34 10.81
CA PHE A 53 -6.80 4.91 11.11
C PHE A 53 -7.55 4.18 10.01
N PHE A 54 -6.94 3.16 9.44
CA PHE A 54 -7.59 2.22 8.54
C PHE A 54 -7.67 0.88 9.26
N GLY A 55 -8.90 0.41 9.51
CA GLY A 55 -9.14 -0.93 10.04
C GLY A 55 -9.52 -1.86 8.90
N GLU A 56 -8.96 -3.07 8.91
CA GLU A 56 -9.12 -4.04 7.82
C GLU A 56 -9.51 -5.44 8.31
N GLU A 57 -9.97 -6.25 7.36
CA GLU A 57 -9.99 -7.71 7.48
C GLU A 57 -8.81 -8.24 6.63
N HIS A 58 -7.87 -8.97 7.25
CA HIS A 58 -6.56 -9.31 6.65
C HIS A 58 -6.59 -10.17 5.38
N ASN A 59 -7.77 -10.64 4.96
CA ASN A 59 -7.94 -11.44 3.75
C ASN A 59 -8.94 -10.80 2.77
N ASP A 60 -9.22 -9.50 2.89
CA ASP A 60 -10.08 -8.75 1.97
C ASP A 60 -9.26 -8.03 0.89
N SER A 61 -9.35 -8.53 -0.34
CA SER A 61 -8.65 -7.94 -1.49
C SER A 61 -9.12 -6.54 -1.85
N ILE A 62 -10.39 -6.21 -1.58
CA ILE A 62 -10.93 -4.87 -1.81
C ILE A 62 -10.42 -3.92 -0.73
N GLY A 63 -10.35 -4.39 0.51
CA GLY A 63 -9.72 -3.70 1.63
C GLY A 63 -8.29 -3.30 1.32
N HIS A 64 -7.40 -4.26 1.01
CA HIS A 64 -5.99 -3.96 0.69
C HIS A 64 -5.82 -3.05 -0.53
N TYR A 65 -6.71 -3.18 -1.54
CA TYR A 65 -6.71 -2.24 -2.66
C TYR A 65 -7.01 -0.81 -2.21
N LEU A 66 -8.01 -0.63 -1.34
CA LEU A 66 -8.38 0.68 -0.79
C LEU A 66 -7.26 1.26 0.07
N GLU A 67 -6.62 0.47 0.92
CA GLU A 67 -5.47 0.88 1.72
C GLU A 67 -4.35 1.45 0.85
N ALA A 68 -3.91 0.68 -0.15
CA ALA A 68 -2.87 1.09 -1.08
C ALA A 68 -3.27 2.35 -1.87
N THR A 69 -4.53 2.42 -2.31
CA THR A 69 -5.06 3.56 -3.08
C THR A 69 -5.12 4.84 -2.24
N ILE A 70 -5.64 4.75 -1.02
CA ILE A 70 -5.73 5.86 -0.08
C ILE A 70 -4.32 6.33 0.28
N PHE A 71 -3.42 5.43 0.67
CA PHE A 71 -2.07 5.79 1.07
C PHE A 71 -1.27 6.42 -0.09
N SER A 72 -1.40 5.90 -1.31
CA SER A 72 -0.77 6.49 -2.51
C SER A 72 -1.26 7.92 -2.78
N LYS A 73 -2.56 8.16 -2.64
CA LYS A 73 -3.12 9.51 -2.78
C LYS A 73 -2.68 10.44 -1.65
N ILE A 74 -2.58 9.96 -0.41
CA ILE A 74 -2.02 10.73 0.72
C ILE A 74 -0.55 11.09 0.45
N ALA A 75 0.27 10.14 0.03
CA ALA A 75 1.67 10.36 -0.29
C ALA A 75 1.85 11.43 -1.38
N THR A 76 0.95 11.43 -2.38
CA THR A 76 0.92 12.42 -3.47
C THR A 76 0.46 13.80 -2.98
N ALA A 77 -0.60 13.85 -2.17
CA ALA A 77 -1.17 15.11 -1.67
C ALA A 77 -0.30 15.79 -0.61
N TYR A 78 0.44 15.01 0.18
CA TYR A 78 1.25 15.46 1.31
C TYR A 78 2.71 14.96 1.19
N PRO A 79 3.45 15.39 0.15
CA PRO A 79 4.78 14.86 -0.13
C PRO A 79 5.75 15.15 1.02
N GLY A 80 6.42 14.10 1.50
CA GLY A 80 7.35 14.16 2.63
C GLY A 80 6.71 14.50 3.99
N LYS A 81 5.38 14.49 4.09
CA LYS A 81 4.63 14.85 5.31
C LYS A 81 3.76 13.71 5.84
N ALA A 82 3.84 12.54 5.24
CA ALA A 82 3.10 11.36 5.63
C ALA A 82 4.06 10.25 6.08
N ALA A 83 3.57 9.37 6.95
CA ALA A 83 4.23 8.14 7.34
C ALA A 83 3.18 7.03 7.44
N LEU A 84 3.60 5.78 7.28
CA LEU A 84 2.74 4.60 7.32
C LEU A 84 3.07 3.75 8.55
N ALA A 85 2.16 3.65 9.51
CA ALA A 85 2.27 2.69 10.60
C ALA A 85 1.57 1.38 10.21
N MET A 86 2.21 0.23 10.45
CA MET A 86 1.70 -1.08 10.02
C MET A 86 1.74 -2.10 11.16
N GLU A 87 0.58 -2.65 11.52
CA GLU A 87 0.45 -3.74 12.50
C GLU A 87 1.26 -4.99 12.13
N MET A 88 1.42 -5.22 10.83
CA MET A 88 2.10 -6.40 10.29
C MET A 88 3.58 -6.49 10.70
N PHE A 89 4.18 -5.38 11.16
CA PHE A 89 5.56 -5.32 11.60
C PHE A 89 5.66 -4.94 13.07
N HIS A 90 6.46 -5.70 13.81
CA HIS A 90 6.78 -5.40 15.20
C HIS A 90 7.80 -4.26 15.30
N THR A 91 7.71 -3.45 16.35
CA THR A 91 8.62 -2.33 16.62
C THR A 91 10.10 -2.74 16.73
N ASP A 92 10.41 -3.97 17.13
CA ASP A 92 11.79 -4.45 17.28
C ASP A 92 12.50 -4.76 15.95
N VAL A 93 11.79 -4.79 14.81
CA VAL A 93 12.38 -4.93 13.48
C VAL A 93 12.50 -3.60 12.72
N GLN A 94 12.24 -2.46 13.37
CA GLN A 94 12.35 -1.14 12.73
C GLN A 94 13.67 -0.90 11.98
N PRO A 95 14.85 -1.33 12.47
CA PRO A 95 16.09 -1.21 11.71
C PRO A 95 16.02 -1.88 10.33
N ILE A 96 15.41 -3.07 10.24
CA ILE A 96 15.28 -3.84 8.99
C ILE A 96 14.31 -3.14 8.02
N ILE A 97 13.23 -2.56 8.54
CA ILE A 97 12.30 -1.74 7.74
C ILE A 97 13.05 -0.56 7.13
N ASN A 98 13.81 0.17 7.94
CA ASN A 98 14.58 1.34 7.49
C ASN A 98 15.65 0.96 6.46
N GLU A 99 16.35 -0.17 6.66
CA GLU A 99 17.32 -0.70 5.70
C GLU A 99 16.67 -1.02 4.34
N TYR A 100 15.46 -1.60 4.34
CA TYR A 100 14.75 -1.90 3.11
C TYR A 100 14.29 -0.63 2.37
N LEU A 101 13.72 0.34 3.10
CA LEU A 101 13.30 1.62 2.54
C LEU A 101 14.50 2.41 2.00
N GLY A 102 15.65 2.34 2.68
CA GLY A 102 16.92 2.92 2.24
C GLY A 102 17.60 2.19 1.08
N GLY A 103 17.07 1.05 0.64
CA GLY A 103 17.64 0.27 -0.46
C GLY A 103 18.90 -0.52 -0.11
N LEU A 104 19.18 -0.72 1.18
CA LEU A 104 20.37 -1.42 1.67
C LEU A 104 20.23 -2.94 1.61
N ILE A 105 19.01 -3.45 1.72
CA ILE A 105 18.71 -4.88 1.64
C ILE A 105 17.71 -5.19 0.52
N SER A 106 17.79 -6.40 -0.02
CA SER A 106 16.84 -6.91 -1.01
C SER A 106 15.46 -7.16 -0.39
N GLU A 107 14.41 -7.18 -1.21
CA GLU A 107 13.05 -7.53 -0.77
C GLU A 107 12.99 -8.93 -0.13
N LYS A 108 13.75 -9.88 -0.68
CA LYS A 108 13.87 -11.23 -0.10
C LYS A 108 14.39 -11.19 1.33
N ASN A 109 15.42 -10.39 1.59
CA ASN A 109 15.97 -10.24 2.94
C ASN A 109 15.01 -9.46 3.83
N PHE A 110 14.34 -8.43 3.31
CA PHE A 110 13.32 -7.70 4.05
C PHE A 110 12.20 -8.62 4.54
N ILE A 111 11.57 -9.41 3.66
CA ILE A 111 10.50 -10.35 4.02
C ILE A 111 10.95 -11.30 5.14
N LYS A 112 12.17 -11.86 5.02
CA LYS A 112 12.72 -12.81 5.98
C LYS A 112 13.05 -12.16 7.32
N GLU A 113 13.85 -11.09 7.31
CA GLU A 113 14.44 -10.51 8.51
C GLU A 113 13.46 -9.57 9.25
N ALA A 114 12.54 -8.91 8.54
CA ALA A 114 11.46 -8.14 9.14
C ALA A 114 10.29 -9.02 9.61
N ARG A 115 10.36 -10.34 9.37
CA ARG A 115 9.31 -11.32 9.71
C ARG A 115 7.96 -10.92 9.11
N ALA A 116 7.97 -10.51 7.85
CA ALA A 116 6.76 -10.11 7.15
C ALA A 116 5.76 -11.27 7.13
N TRP A 117 4.47 -10.96 7.21
CA TRP A 117 3.41 -11.97 7.16
C TRP A 117 3.41 -12.74 5.83
N ASN A 118 2.83 -13.95 5.85
CA ASN A 118 2.79 -14.82 4.66
C ASN A 118 2.08 -14.18 3.46
N ASN A 119 1.15 -13.26 3.71
CA ASN A 119 0.41 -12.49 2.71
C ASN A 119 1.08 -11.13 2.38
N TYR A 120 2.39 -10.96 2.61
CA TYR A 120 3.12 -9.71 2.35
C TYR A 120 2.84 -9.07 0.97
N LYS A 121 2.57 -9.89 -0.05
CA LYS A 121 2.19 -9.41 -1.40
C LYS A 121 1.04 -8.40 -1.40
N ASP A 122 0.12 -8.50 -0.45
CA ASP A 122 -1.08 -7.65 -0.36
C ASP A 122 -0.72 -6.28 0.25
N TYR A 123 0.30 -6.23 1.11
CA TYR A 123 0.82 -5.02 1.75
C TYR A 123 1.97 -4.36 1.00
N LYS A 124 2.68 -5.11 0.14
CA LYS A 124 3.79 -4.63 -0.68
C LYS A 124 3.49 -3.31 -1.41
N PRO A 125 2.32 -3.08 -2.03
CA PRO A 125 2.05 -1.83 -2.73
C PRO A 125 2.20 -0.58 -1.86
N MET A 126 1.81 -0.66 -0.58
CA MET A 126 1.97 0.44 0.37
C MET A 126 3.45 0.66 0.73
N ILE A 127 4.20 -0.41 0.99
CA ILE A 127 5.64 -0.33 1.27
C ILE A 127 6.40 0.28 0.09
N GLU A 128 6.13 -0.17 -1.13
CA GLU A 128 6.79 0.36 -2.33
C GLU A 128 6.39 1.81 -2.60
N THR A 129 5.15 2.19 -2.30
CA THR A 129 4.70 3.59 -2.35
C THR A 129 5.49 4.45 -1.36
N ALA A 130 5.65 3.99 -0.12
CA ALA A 130 6.43 4.70 0.90
C ALA A 130 7.88 4.85 0.45
N LYS A 131 8.50 3.75 0.01
CA LYS A 131 9.89 3.72 -0.48
C LYS A 131 10.12 4.67 -1.66
N ALA A 132 9.25 4.64 -2.66
CA ALA A 132 9.35 5.52 -3.84
C ALA A 132 9.24 7.01 -3.48
N ASN A 133 8.42 7.33 -2.48
CA ASN A 133 8.19 8.71 -2.02
C ASN A 133 9.10 9.12 -0.84
N LYS A 134 10.04 8.25 -0.43
CA LYS A 134 10.93 8.44 0.73
C LYS A 134 10.15 8.76 2.02
N LEU A 135 9.02 8.08 2.21
CA LEU A 135 8.20 8.16 3.42
C LEU A 135 8.59 7.05 4.39
N ASP A 136 8.44 7.32 5.67
CA ASP A 136 8.71 6.35 6.71
C ASP A 136 7.62 5.26 6.76
N VAL A 137 8.04 4.02 6.98
CA VAL A 137 7.17 2.93 7.43
C VAL A 137 7.57 2.57 8.85
N ILE A 138 6.61 2.58 9.77
CA ILE A 138 6.80 2.34 11.19
C ILE A 138 6.15 1.02 11.58
N GLY A 139 6.89 0.16 12.29
CA GLY A 139 6.34 -1.05 12.90
C GLY A 139 5.30 -0.69 13.96
N GLY A 140 4.05 -1.07 13.74
CA GLY A 140 2.92 -0.68 14.58
C GLY A 140 2.63 -1.64 15.74
N ASN A 141 3.23 -2.83 15.74
CA ASN A 141 2.95 -3.85 16.75
C ASN A 141 4.00 -3.88 17.87
N GLY A 142 3.60 -4.32 19.06
CA GLY A 142 4.50 -4.48 20.21
C GLY A 142 5.66 -5.41 19.86
N ALA A 143 6.86 -5.17 20.39
CA ALA A 143 8.00 -6.05 20.12
C ALA A 143 7.65 -7.51 20.44
N ALA A 144 7.99 -8.45 19.56
CA ALA A 144 7.54 -9.84 19.66
C ALA A 144 7.82 -10.48 21.04
N ARG A 145 8.99 -10.17 21.63
CA ARG A 145 9.37 -10.64 22.98
C ARG A 145 8.44 -10.16 24.10
N TYR A 146 7.81 -9.00 23.95
CA TYR A 146 6.89 -8.44 24.94
C TYR A 146 5.47 -8.96 24.74
N SER A 147 5.02 -9.11 23.49
CA SER A 147 3.76 -9.79 23.19
C SER A 147 3.77 -11.21 23.75
N ASN A 148 4.84 -11.97 23.50
CA ASN A 148 5.03 -13.32 24.04
C ASN A 148 5.07 -13.39 25.57
N ALA A 149 5.40 -12.30 26.26
CA ALA A 149 5.47 -12.30 27.73
C ALA A 149 4.09 -12.24 28.38
N VAL A 150 3.04 -11.89 27.61
CA VAL A 150 1.68 -11.67 28.11
C VAL A 150 0.61 -12.50 27.39
N THR A 151 1.01 -13.36 26.44
CA THR A 151 0.17 -14.31 25.70
C THR A 151 0.58 -15.74 26.01
#